data_AF-A0A925AW55-F1
#
_entry.id   AF-A0A925AW55-F1
#
_cell.length_a   1.000
_cell.length_b   1.000
_cell.length_c   1.000
_cell.angle_alpha   90.00
_cell.angle_beta   90.00
_cell.angle_gamma   90.00
#
_symmetry.space_group_name_H-M   'P 1'
#
loop_
_entity.id
_entity.type
_entity.pdbx_description
1 polymer ?
#
loop_
_entity_poly.entity_id
_entity_poly.type
_entity_poly.pdbx_seq_one_letter_code
_entity_poly.pdbx_strand_id
1 'polypeptide(L)'
;MKGRPMCIDGMGLVDLAVSRLIPVPSQWPEFFSWAKAAFALEDDSWDPAGAGEPWRGSLPYGKTIASIYLLAYAIRDEYIPQWHARGDYLAAARAMPNPYHGPFYIRFMNNSGGSEAHSDTGRTAARDRTDMYCPVFDLGGKSDDPVNRASVLVHEAWHHWQYHKGYQSGHLGGGAIDPSVEGDYYYPHGTGDFDFGQLWKFSLSPLRFHSPYQVQVEFSADLAEFSFHWVPVAATQSARYYGNTRLAMQFHNRVNYRIGQPRPF
;
A
#
# COMPACT_ATOMS: atom_id res chain seq x y z
N MET A 1 -25.63 2.35 21.70
CA MET A 1 -24.71 1.38 21.06
C MET A 1 -23.38 1.48 21.78
N LYS A 2 -22.91 0.41 22.42
CA LYS A 2 -21.58 0.42 23.07
C LYS A 2 -20.54 0.41 21.96
N GLY A 3 -19.79 1.51 21.83
CA GLY A 3 -18.70 1.62 20.86
C GLY A 3 -17.73 0.46 21.05
N ARG A 4 -17.37 -0.22 19.95
CA ARG A 4 -16.24 -1.16 19.98
C ARG A 4 -15.02 -0.42 20.53
N PRO A 5 -14.17 -1.08 21.33
CA PRO A 5 -12.87 -0.52 21.66
C PRO A 5 -12.10 -0.23 20.37
N MET A 6 -11.18 0.73 20.47
CA MET A 6 -10.14 1.02 19.49
C MET A 6 -9.47 -0.28 18.98
N CYS A 7 -8.77 -0.22 17.84
CA CYS A 7 -8.08 -1.38 17.28
C CYS A 7 -7.24 -2.11 18.35
N ILE A 8 -7.01 -3.41 18.15
CA ILE A 8 -6.21 -4.20 19.09
C ILE A 8 -4.75 -3.76 18.95
N ASP A 9 -4.30 -2.90 19.87
CA ASP A 9 -2.93 -2.40 19.89
C ASP A 9 -1.90 -3.52 20.10
N GLY A 10 -0.70 -3.29 19.57
CA GLY A 10 0.45 -4.18 19.72
C GLY A 10 1.28 -4.28 18.46
N MET A 11 2.35 -5.08 18.49
CA MET A 11 3.21 -5.33 17.33
C MET A 11 3.33 -6.82 17.07
N GLY A 12 3.11 -7.23 15.83
CA GLY A 12 3.57 -8.52 15.35
C GLY A 12 5.10 -8.57 15.25
N LEU A 13 5.64 -9.75 14.92
CA LEU A 13 7.08 -9.94 14.73
C LEU A 13 7.63 -9.03 13.62
N VAL A 14 6.89 -8.89 12.51
CA VAL A 14 7.31 -8.09 11.36
C VAL A 14 7.27 -6.59 11.71
N ASP A 15 6.26 -6.12 12.43
CA ASP A 15 6.22 -4.74 12.96
C ASP A 15 7.41 -4.43 13.87
N LEU A 16 7.73 -5.34 14.79
CA LEU A 16 8.88 -5.14 15.67
C LEU A 16 10.20 -5.08 14.88
N ALA A 17 10.33 -5.91 13.84
CA ALA A 17 11.54 -5.92 13.01
C ALA A 17 11.67 -4.63 12.18
N VAL A 18 10.59 -4.15 11.57
CA VAL A 18 10.59 -2.94 10.75
C VAL A 18 10.70 -1.67 11.61
N SER A 19 10.00 -1.60 12.74
CA SER A 19 10.06 -0.43 13.64
C SER A 19 11.48 -0.17 14.18
N ARG A 20 12.29 -1.22 14.37
CA ARG A 20 13.70 -1.10 14.75
C ARG A 20 14.61 -0.49 13.70
N LEU A 21 14.18 -0.41 12.44
CA LEU A 21 14.93 0.27 11.37
C LEU A 21 14.76 1.80 11.44
N ILE A 22 13.79 2.28 12.22
CA ILE A 22 13.36 3.67 12.22
C ILE A 22 13.81 4.30 13.54
N PRO A 23 14.85 5.15 13.52
CA PRO A 23 15.21 6.00 14.64
C PRO A 23 14.01 6.76 15.20
N VAL A 24 14.01 7.08 16.49
CA VAL A 24 12.95 7.88 17.12
C VAL A 24 12.98 9.33 16.61
N PRO A 25 11.90 10.13 16.76
CA PRO A 25 11.85 11.48 16.21
C PRO A 25 12.94 12.43 16.71
N SER A 26 13.49 12.22 17.90
CA SER A 26 14.62 13.03 18.39
C SER A 26 15.92 12.76 17.62
N GLN A 27 16.01 11.64 16.90
CA GLN A 27 17.18 11.23 16.10
C GLN A 27 16.98 11.44 14.60
N TRP A 28 15.74 11.42 14.11
CA TRP A 28 15.43 11.66 12.70
C TRP A 28 14.12 12.44 12.50
N PRO A 29 14.02 13.67 13.03
CA PRO A 29 12.78 14.45 13.01
C PRO A 29 12.28 14.73 11.58
N GLU A 30 13.20 14.86 10.62
CA GLU A 30 12.89 15.13 9.22
C GLU A 30 12.08 14.01 8.58
N PHE A 31 12.37 12.74 8.90
CA PHE A 31 11.61 11.61 8.36
C PHE A 31 10.16 11.65 8.83
N PHE A 32 9.91 11.86 10.13
CA PHE A 32 8.54 11.91 10.65
C PHE A 32 7.77 13.11 10.13
N SER A 33 8.41 14.28 10.05
CA SER A 33 7.80 15.49 9.48
C SER A 33 7.46 15.29 8.01
N TRP A 34 8.40 14.73 7.23
CA TRP A 34 8.19 14.40 5.82
C TRP A 34 7.08 13.36 5.65
N ALA A 35 7.08 12.26 6.41
CA ALA A 35 6.07 11.20 6.31
C ALA A 35 4.66 11.73 6.58
N LYS A 36 4.52 12.55 7.65
CA LYS A 36 3.25 13.21 7.98
C LYS A 36 2.74 14.05 6.82
N ALA A 37 3.55 14.96 6.29
CA ALA A 37 3.16 15.86 5.21
C ALA A 37 2.96 15.15 3.86
N ALA A 38 3.85 14.20 3.51
CA ALA A 38 3.84 13.53 2.23
C ALA A 38 2.64 12.60 2.05
N PHE A 39 2.12 12.04 3.16
CA PHE A 39 0.94 11.17 3.19
C PHE A 39 -0.29 11.86 3.77
N ALA A 40 -0.22 13.17 4.01
CA ALA A 40 -1.27 14.01 4.59
C ALA A 40 -1.97 13.36 5.81
N LEU A 41 -1.16 13.01 6.82
CA LEU A 41 -1.60 12.34 8.05
C LEU A 41 -2.01 13.36 9.14
N GLU A 42 -2.66 14.46 8.76
CA GLU A 42 -3.06 15.55 9.67
C GLU A 42 -4.52 15.49 10.12
N ASP A 43 -5.32 14.54 9.63
CA ASP A 43 -6.71 14.39 10.08
C ASP A 43 -6.76 14.01 11.57
N ASP A 44 -7.64 14.66 12.34
CA ASP A 44 -7.76 14.50 13.80
C ASP A 44 -8.06 13.05 14.23
N SER A 45 -8.54 12.18 13.32
CA SER A 45 -8.68 10.75 13.59
C SER A 45 -7.38 10.07 14.01
N TRP A 46 -6.23 10.63 13.63
CA TRP A 46 -4.92 10.10 13.99
C TRP A 46 -4.51 10.39 15.44
N ASP A 47 -5.10 11.40 16.08
CA ASP A 47 -4.79 11.76 17.47
C ASP A 47 -5.02 10.60 18.44
N PRO A 48 -6.22 9.98 18.52
CA PRO A 48 -6.42 8.80 19.35
C PRO A 48 -5.64 7.57 18.84
N ALA A 49 -5.19 7.58 17.57
CA ALA A 49 -4.43 6.49 16.96
C ALA A 49 -2.90 6.61 17.17
N GLY A 50 -2.44 7.60 17.95
CA GLY A 50 -1.04 7.73 18.35
C GLY A 50 -0.24 8.78 17.56
N ALA A 51 -0.87 9.77 16.92
CA ALA A 51 -0.15 10.85 16.21
C ALA A 51 0.86 11.60 17.09
N GLY A 52 0.59 11.70 18.40
CA GLY A 52 1.51 12.31 19.38
C GLY A 52 2.73 11.44 19.73
N GLU A 53 2.70 10.15 19.41
CA GLU A 53 3.76 9.17 19.67
C GLU A 53 4.12 8.42 18.37
N PRO A 54 4.57 9.10 17.30
CA PRO A 54 4.70 8.48 15.97
C PRO A 54 5.76 7.36 15.88
N TRP A 55 6.62 7.22 16.90
CA TRP A 55 7.56 6.11 17.05
C TRP A 55 6.96 4.86 17.68
N ARG A 56 5.77 4.96 18.28
CA ARG A 56 5.13 3.88 19.00
C ARG A 56 4.47 2.93 18.01
N GLY A 57 5.26 1.98 17.50
CA GLY A 57 4.82 0.97 16.54
C GLY A 57 3.68 0.05 17.01
N SER A 58 3.30 0.11 18.30
CA SER A 58 2.12 -0.61 18.81
C SER A 58 0.79 0.07 18.48
N LEU A 59 0.79 1.33 18.04
CA LEU A 59 -0.41 2.11 17.72
C LEU A 59 -0.57 2.26 16.20
N PRO A 60 -1.80 2.45 15.69
CA PRO A 60 -2.07 2.59 14.26
C PRO A 60 -1.20 3.64 13.55
N TYR A 61 -0.97 4.81 14.15
CA TYR A 61 -0.13 5.85 13.55
C TYR A 61 1.32 5.37 13.36
N GLY A 62 1.94 4.80 14.41
CA GLY A 62 3.29 4.26 14.33
C GLY A 62 3.42 3.11 13.33
N LYS A 63 2.38 2.26 13.24
CA LYS A 63 2.28 1.21 12.20
C LYS A 63 2.24 1.78 10.78
N THR A 64 1.49 2.87 10.57
CA THR A 64 1.47 3.59 9.28
C THR A 64 2.85 4.17 8.96
N ILE A 65 3.53 4.79 9.92
CA ILE A 65 4.90 5.30 9.73
C ILE A 65 5.88 4.18 9.34
N ALA A 66 5.79 3.00 9.97
CA ALA A 66 6.60 1.84 9.60
C ALA A 66 6.34 1.38 8.16
N SER A 67 5.10 1.49 7.70
CA SER A 67 4.70 1.11 6.34
C SER A 67 5.20 2.13 5.29
N ILE A 68 5.15 3.43 5.63
CA ILE A 68 5.72 4.51 4.83
C ILE A 68 7.25 4.35 4.69
N TYR A 69 7.93 3.94 5.75
CA TYR A 69 9.38 3.66 5.68
C TYR A 69 9.69 2.59 4.63
N LEU A 70 8.90 1.51 4.58
CA LEU A 70 9.10 0.46 3.57
C LEU A 70 8.94 1.00 2.14
N LEU A 71 7.89 1.79 1.88
CA LEU A 71 7.69 2.44 0.58
C LEU A 71 8.86 3.34 0.20
N ALA A 72 9.38 4.09 1.16
CA ALA A 72 10.35 5.15 0.91
C ALA A 72 11.81 4.69 0.89
N TYR A 73 12.15 3.60 1.59
CA TYR A 73 13.55 3.23 1.84
C TYR A 73 13.88 1.75 1.68
N ALA A 74 12.90 0.84 1.55
CA ALA A 74 13.20 -0.59 1.55
C ALA A 74 13.63 -1.15 0.19
N ILE A 75 13.11 -0.61 -0.92
CA ILE A 75 13.30 -1.16 -2.27
C ILE A 75 14.50 -0.49 -2.96
N ARG A 76 15.37 -1.29 -3.61
CA ARG A 76 16.42 -0.81 -4.51
C ARG A 76 15.85 -0.57 -5.90
N ASP A 77 16.44 0.36 -6.64
CA ASP A 77 16.13 0.56 -8.05
C ASP A 77 17.06 -0.31 -8.90
N GLU A 78 16.56 -1.42 -9.41
CA GLU A 78 17.28 -2.39 -10.25
C GLU A 78 16.58 -2.50 -11.62
N TYR A 79 17.10 -1.80 -12.63
CA TYR A 79 16.40 -1.46 -13.89
C TYR A 79 15.85 -2.62 -14.73
N ILE A 80 16.41 -3.83 -14.62
CA ILE A 80 16.13 -4.91 -15.58
C ILE A 80 15.14 -5.96 -15.05
N PRO A 81 15.19 -6.39 -13.78
CA PRO A 81 14.21 -7.36 -13.30
C PRO A 81 13.05 -6.76 -12.48
N GLN A 82 13.06 -5.46 -12.18
CA GLN A 82 12.04 -4.85 -11.31
C GLN A 82 10.79 -4.41 -12.09
N TRP A 83 9.62 -4.38 -11.45
CA TRP A 83 8.36 -4.02 -12.11
C TRP A 83 8.33 -2.51 -12.32
N HIS A 84 8.58 -1.77 -11.24
CA HIS A 84 8.63 -0.31 -11.26
C HIS A 84 9.69 0.22 -10.29
N ALA A 85 10.12 1.46 -10.44
CA ALA A 85 11.06 2.05 -9.50
C ALA A 85 10.42 2.18 -8.11
N ARG A 86 11.24 2.20 -7.05
CA ARG A 86 10.79 2.62 -5.71
C ARG A 86 10.09 3.99 -5.78
N GLY A 87 10.63 4.89 -6.59
CA GLY A 87 10.06 6.23 -6.78
C GLY A 87 8.64 6.22 -7.34
N ASP A 88 8.27 5.21 -8.13
CA ASP A 88 6.93 5.07 -8.70
C ASP A 88 5.91 4.72 -7.61
N TYR A 89 6.18 3.70 -6.79
CA TYR A 89 5.31 3.32 -5.68
C TYR A 89 5.17 4.44 -4.64
N LEU A 90 6.27 5.14 -4.34
CA LEU A 90 6.23 6.27 -3.42
C LEU A 90 5.45 7.45 -4.00
N ALA A 91 5.60 7.75 -5.29
CA ALA A 91 4.84 8.81 -5.95
C ALA A 91 3.35 8.48 -6.01
N ALA A 92 3.00 7.22 -6.32
CA ALA A 92 1.64 6.75 -6.31
C ALA A 92 0.99 6.88 -4.93
N ALA A 93 1.68 6.51 -3.85
CA ALA A 93 1.09 6.49 -2.51
C ALA A 93 1.04 7.85 -1.78
N ARG A 94 1.77 8.87 -2.26
CA ARG A 94 1.83 10.19 -1.63
C ARG A 94 0.53 10.96 -1.85
N ALA A 95 0.07 11.69 -0.84
CA ALA A 95 -1.21 12.40 -0.87
C ALA A 95 -1.19 13.71 -1.67
N MET A 96 0.00 14.26 -1.96
CA MET A 96 0.15 15.49 -2.74
C MET A 96 -0.12 15.25 -4.24
N PRO A 97 -0.69 16.24 -4.94
CA PRO A 97 -1.04 16.10 -6.34
C PRO A 97 0.23 15.89 -7.17
N ASN A 98 0.15 14.95 -8.10
CA ASN A 98 1.27 14.56 -8.95
C ASN A 98 0.71 13.91 -10.26
N PRO A 99 1.53 13.41 -11.19
CA PRO A 99 1.03 12.80 -12.43
C PRO A 99 0.10 11.59 -12.23
N TYR A 100 0.10 10.98 -11.05
CA TYR A 100 -0.73 9.83 -10.71
C TYR A 100 -2.16 10.25 -10.36
N HIS A 101 -2.33 11.23 -9.46
CA HIS A 101 -3.65 11.62 -8.95
C HIS A 101 -3.68 13.07 -8.44
N GLY A 102 -4.90 13.57 -8.16
CA GLY A 102 -5.12 14.83 -7.43
C GLY A 102 -4.73 14.75 -5.94
N PRO A 103 -4.90 15.83 -5.16
CA PRO A 103 -4.62 15.79 -3.73
C PRO A 103 -5.65 14.95 -2.98
N PHE A 104 -5.20 14.09 -2.07
CA PHE A 104 -6.05 13.38 -1.12
C PHE A 104 -5.52 13.50 0.31
N TYR A 105 -6.08 12.75 1.25
CA TYR A 105 -5.50 12.53 2.57
C TYR A 105 -5.83 11.18 3.14
N ILE A 106 -5.04 10.73 4.10
CA ILE A 106 -5.24 9.42 4.72
C ILE A 106 -5.81 9.64 6.11
N ARG A 107 -6.86 8.89 6.42
CA ARG A 107 -7.62 9.00 7.66
C ARG A 107 -7.65 7.67 8.38
N PHE A 108 -7.58 7.70 9.71
CA PHE A 108 -7.79 6.52 10.53
C PHE A 108 -9.28 6.30 10.83
N MET A 109 -9.72 5.05 10.73
CA MET A 109 -11.08 4.67 11.05
C MET A 109 -11.07 3.57 12.11
N ASN A 110 -11.64 3.87 13.28
CA ASN A 110 -11.64 3.00 14.46
C ASN A 110 -12.68 1.86 14.39
N ASN A 111 -13.31 1.65 13.23
CA ASN A 111 -14.22 0.54 13.00
C ASN A 111 -13.50 -0.61 12.31
N SER A 112 -13.80 -1.83 12.74
CA SER A 112 -13.34 -3.06 12.10
C SER A 112 -14.29 -3.44 10.96
N GLY A 113 -14.43 -2.54 9.97
CA GLY A 113 -15.22 -2.80 8.76
C GLY A 113 -14.80 -4.09 8.05
N GLY A 114 -15.53 -4.48 6.99
CA GLY A 114 -15.20 -5.68 6.22
C GLY A 114 -13.95 -5.57 5.34
N SER A 115 -13.33 -4.40 5.24
CA SER A 115 -12.18 -4.12 4.35
C SER A 115 -10.95 -3.63 5.11
N GLU A 116 -9.79 -3.70 4.45
CA GLU A 116 -8.50 -3.21 4.94
C GLU A 116 -8.43 -1.67 4.92
N ALA A 117 -8.90 -1.08 3.83
CA ALA A 117 -9.00 0.35 3.61
C ALA A 117 -10.12 0.64 2.59
N HIS A 118 -10.35 1.92 2.31
CA HIS A 118 -11.25 2.36 1.25
C HIS A 118 -10.89 3.77 0.75
N SER A 119 -10.83 3.94 -0.56
CA SER A 119 -10.62 5.23 -1.21
C SER A 119 -11.92 5.85 -1.65
N ASP A 120 -12.15 7.09 -1.22
CA ASP A 120 -13.32 7.90 -1.53
C ASP A 120 -12.89 9.05 -2.45
N THR A 121 -13.15 8.87 -3.75
CA THR A 121 -12.69 9.72 -4.85
C THR A 121 -13.82 10.56 -5.44
N GLY A 122 -13.51 11.75 -5.96
CA GLY A 122 -14.49 12.63 -6.61
C GLY A 122 -15.50 13.25 -5.65
N ARG A 123 -15.09 13.48 -4.41
CA ARG A 123 -15.97 13.97 -3.35
C ARG A 123 -16.42 15.40 -3.62
N THR A 124 -17.72 15.65 -3.58
CA THR A 124 -18.27 17.01 -3.72
C THR A 124 -18.05 17.81 -2.43
N ALA A 125 -17.46 19.00 -2.55
CA ALA A 125 -17.21 19.92 -1.44
C ALA A 125 -16.32 19.38 -0.30
N ALA A 126 -15.55 18.32 -0.57
CA ALA A 126 -14.52 17.79 0.32
C ALA A 126 -13.32 17.32 -0.50
N ARG A 127 -12.15 17.24 0.13
CA ARG A 127 -10.96 16.62 -0.49
C ARG A 127 -11.15 15.10 -0.54
N ASP A 128 -10.68 14.45 -1.60
CA ASP A 128 -10.61 12.99 -1.69
C ASP A 128 -9.81 12.39 -0.54
N ARG A 129 -10.09 11.14 -0.18
CA ARG A 129 -9.43 10.50 0.97
C ARG A 129 -9.24 9.00 0.81
N THR A 130 -8.37 8.46 1.64
CA THR A 130 -8.25 7.02 1.90
C THR A 130 -8.47 6.78 3.39
N ASP A 131 -9.46 5.96 3.71
CA ASP A 131 -9.77 5.51 5.06
C ASP A 131 -9.03 4.20 5.34
N MET A 132 -8.20 4.16 6.39
CA MET A 132 -7.53 2.95 6.87
C MET A 132 -8.29 2.37 8.07
N TYR A 133 -8.72 1.12 7.99
CA TYR A 133 -9.57 0.49 9.00
C TYR A 133 -8.78 -0.35 10.01
N CYS A 134 -9.40 -0.68 11.15
CA CYS A 134 -8.75 -1.53 12.16
C CYS A 134 -8.17 -2.87 11.67
N PRO A 135 -8.71 -3.58 10.65
CA PRO A 135 -8.16 -4.88 10.25
C PRO A 135 -6.67 -4.85 9.87
N VAL A 136 -6.16 -3.74 9.32
CA VAL A 136 -4.74 -3.60 8.99
C VAL A 136 -3.85 -3.26 10.19
N PHE A 137 -4.45 -2.98 11.35
CA PHE A 137 -3.76 -2.58 12.59
C PHE A 137 -3.99 -3.55 13.75
N ASP A 138 -5.05 -4.36 13.74
CA ASP A 138 -5.44 -5.25 14.83
C ASP A 138 -4.39 -6.34 15.06
N LEU A 139 -3.73 -6.33 16.23
CA LEU A 139 -2.71 -7.30 16.61
C LEU A 139 -3.17 -8.73 16.35
N GLY A 140 -2.40 -9.46 15.52
CA GLY A 140 -2.69 -10.86 15.18
C GLY A 140 -3.82 -11.05 14.17
N GLY A 141 -4.35 -9.94 13.63
CA GLY A 141 -5.25 -9.94 12.49
C GLY A 141 -4.55 -10.43 11.22
N LYS A 142 -5.32 -10.96 10.27
CA LYS A 142 -4.79 -11.49 8.99
C LYS A 142 -4.07 -10.43 8.16
N SER A 143 -4.38 -9.16 8.37
CA SER A 143 -3.87 -8.02 7.61
C SER A 143 -2.88 -7.18 8.41
N ASP A 144 -2.57 -7.57 9.66
CA ASP A 144 -1.66 -6.86 10.55
C ASP A 144 -0.20 -7.15 10.21
N ASP A 145 0.28 -6.45 9.18
CA ASP A 145 1.65 -6.53 8.73
C ASP A 145 2.08 -5.22 8.06
N PRO A 146 3.29 -4.67 8.33
CA PRO A 146 3.74 -3.42 7.73
C PRO A 146 3.93 -3.49 6.23
N VAL A 147 4.24 -4.65 5.69
CA VAL A 147 4.29 -4.88 4.25
C VAL A 147 2.90 -4.84 3.65
N ASN A 148 1.94 -5.49 4.32
CA ASN A 148 0.56 -5.46 3.87
C ASN A 148 0.02 -4.03 3.84
N ARG A 149 0.19 -3.28 4.94
CA ARG A 149 -0.16 -1.86 5.02
C ARG A 149 0.51 -1.01 3.96
N ALA A 150 1.82 -1.19 3.73
CA ALA A 150 2.54 -0.47 2.69
C ALA A 150 1.93 -0.74 1.30
N SER A 151 1.59 -2.00 1.02
CA SER A 151 0.95 -2.38 -0.24
C SER A 151 -0.47 -1.81 -0.36
N VAL A 152 -1.25 -1.79 0.73
CA VAL A 152 -2.59 -1.19 0.79
C VAL A 152 -2.52 0.31 0.52
N LEU A 153 -1.54 1.04 1.04
CA LEU A 153 -1.36 2.46 0.73
C LEU A 153 -1.20 2.71 -0.78
N VAL A 154 -0.43 1.86 -1.47
CA VAL A 154 -0.26 1.94 -2.93
C VAL A 154 -1.55 1.57 -3.67
N HIS A 155 -2.21 0.50 -3.24
CA HIS A 155 -3.49 0.03 -3.79
C HIS A 155 -4.55 1.12 -3.75
N GLU A 156 -4.77 1.69 -2.58
CA GLU A 156 -5.78 2.72 -2.35
C GLU A 156 -5.46 3.98 -3.15
N ALA A 157 -4.19 4.39 -3.17
CA ALA A 157 -3.78 5.51 -4.00
C ALA A 157 -3.96 5.27 -5.51
N TRP A 158 -3.96 4.00 -5.94
CA TRP A 158 -4.28 3.63 -7.33
C TRP A 158 -5.75 3.86 -7.69
N HIS A 159 -6.68 3.76 -6.73
CA HIS A 159 -8.07 4.18 -6.97
C HIS A 159 -8.18 5.68 -7.25
N HIS A 160 -7.38 6.51 -6.56
CA HIS A 160 -7.26 7.93 -6.88
C HIS A 160 -6.66 8.17 -8.27
N TRP A 161 -5.71 7.32 -8.70
CA TRP A 161 -5.19 7.34 -10.08
C TRP A 161 -6.29 7.01 -11.10
N GLN A 162 -7.09 5.97 -10.86
CA GLN A 162 -8.19 5.58 -11.74
C GLN A 162 -9.14 6.76 -11.93
N TYR A 163 -9.58 7.38 -10.83
CA TYR A 163 -10.44 8.56 -10.87
C TYR A 163 -9.80 9.72 -11.64
N HIS A 164 -8.53 10.02 -11.36
CA HIS A 164 -7.80 11.12 -12.01
C HIS A 164 -7.65 10.91 -13.53
N LYS A 165 -7.58 9.66 -14.00
CA LYS A 165 -7.54 9.31 -15.44
C LYS A 165 -8.92 9.10 -16.06
N GLY A 166 -10.00 9.35 -15.32
CA GLY A 166 -11.38 9.23 -15.82
C GLY A 166 -11.92 7.79 -15.88
N TYR A 167 -11.27 6.86 -15.18
CA TYR A 167 -11.76 5.49 -14.99
C TYR A 167 -12.66 5.38 -13.76
N GLN A 168 -13.45 4.30 -13.72
CA GLN A 168 -14.15 3.92 -12.49
C GLN A 168 -13.11 3.54 -11.43
N SER A 169 -13.25 4.11 -10.24
CA SER A 169 -12.32 3.93 -9.11
C SER A 169 -12.67 2.75 -8.21
N GLY A 170 -13.71 1.99 -8.53
CA GLY A 170 -14.07 0.78 -7.79
C GLY A 170 -13.45 -0.48 -8.39
N HIS A 171 -13.43 -1.54 -7.59
CA HIS A 171 -13.24 -2.90 -8.09
C HIS A 171 -14.44 -3.38 -8.89
N LEU A 172 -14.22 -4.40 -9.72
CA LEU A 172 -15.34 -5.13 -10.29
C LEU A 172 -15.93 -6.03 -9.18
N GLY A 173 -17.18 -5.80 -8.82
CA GLY A 173 -17.86 -6.63 -7.82
C GLY A 173 -18.02 -8.07 -8.29
N GLY A 174 -17.75 -9.03 -7.40
CA GLY A 174 -18.16 -10.43 -7.54
C GLY A 174 -17.47 -11.24 -8.63
N GLY A 175 -16.21 -10.96 -8.97
CA GLY A 175 -15.53 -11.80 -9.96
C GLY A 175 -14.03 -12.03 -9.79
N ALA A 176 -13.45 -11.79 -8.62
CA ALA A 176 -12.21 -12.49 -8.28
C ALA A 176 -12.38 -14.01 -8.45
N ILE A 177 -11.30 -14.76 -8.72
CA ILE A 177 -11.34 -16.23 -8.80
C ILE A 177 -11.99 -16.84 -7.54
N ASP A 178 -11.78 -16.21 -6.39
CA ASP A 178 -12.60 -16.44 -5.20
C ASP A 178 -13.84 -15.52 -5.25
N PRO A 179 -15.05 -16.06 -5.42
CA PRO A 179 -16.26 -15.25 -5.53
C PRO A 179 -16.66 -14.55 -4.21
N SER A 180 -15.98 -14.85 -3.10
CA SER A 180 -16.22 -14.23 -1.79
C SER A 180 -15.41 -12.96 -1.55
N VAL A 181 -14.49 -12.61 -2.46
CA VAL A 181 -13.66 -11.40 -2.36
C VAL A 181 -13.89 -10.47 -3.55
N GLU A 182 -13.57 -9.19 -3.39
CA GLU A 182 -13.51 -8.23 -4.49
C GLU A 182 -12.38 -8.61 -5.46
N GLY A 183 -12.44 -8.18 -6.72
CA GLY A 183 -11.42 -8.57 -7.68
C GLY A 183 -11.18 -7.57 -8.80
N ASP A 184 -10.01 -7.69 -9.39
CA ASP A 184 -9.59 -6.92 -10.56
C ASP A 184 -9.25 -7.82 -11.75
N TYR A 185 -9.12 -7.24 -12.94
CA TYR A 185 -8.38 -7.93 -14.01
C TYR A 185 -6.87 -7.70 -13.81
N TYR A 186 -6.09 -8.76 -14.00
CA TYR A 186 -4.65 -8.67 -14.17
C TYR A 186 -4.34 -8.40 -15.64
N TYR A 187 -3.55 -7.38 -15.92
CA TYR A 187 -3.17 -6.93 -17.26
C TYR A 187 -1.72 -7.32 -17.52
N PRO A 188 -1.46 -8.42 -18.27
CA PRO A 188 -0.10 -8.91 -18.44
C PRO A 188 0.75 -7.92 -19.22
N HIS A 189 1.93 -7.62 -18.69
CA HIS A 189 3.00 -6.88 -19.37
C HIS A 189 4.36 -7.38 -18.86
N GLY A 190 5.43 -7.08 -19.59
CA GLY A 190 6.79 -7.34 -19.15
C GLY A 190 7.28 -6.27 -18.17
N THR A 191 8.36 -6.56 -17.43
CA THR A 191 9.03 -5.57 -16.58
C THR A 191 9.61 -4.39 -17.36
N GLY A 192 9.92 -4.58 -18.65
CA GLY A 192 10.42 -3.55 -19.56
C GLY A 192 9.34 -2.73 -20.29
N ASP A 193 8.04 -3.00 -20.07
CA ASP A 193 6.97 -2.27 -20.76
C ASP A 193 6.76 -0.85 -20.21
N PHE A 194 7.24 -0.59 -19.00
CA PHE A 194 7.23 0.71 -18.34
C PHE A 194 8.66 1.08 -17.94
N ASP A 195 9.14 2.25 -18.39
CA ASP A 195 10.39 2.77 -17.83
C ASP A 195 10.17 3.16 -16.36
N PHE A 196 11.21 3.04 -15.55
CA PHE A 196 11.22 3.62 -14.21
C PHE A 196 10.80 5.10 -14.23
N GLY A 197 9.86 5.49 -13.37
CA GLY A 197 9.22 6.81 -13.38
C GLY A 197 7.93 6.88 -14.21
N GLN A 198 7.48 5.77 -14.82
CA GLN A 198 6.35 5.75 -15.75
C GLN A 198 5.21 4.81 -15.34
N LEU A 199 5.17 4.30 -14.11
CA LEU A 199 4.06 3.45 -13.64
C LEU A 199 2.68 4.11 -13.90
N TRP A 200 2.57 5.43 -13.77
CA TRP A 200 1.32 6.19 -14.01
C TRP A 200 0.83 6.19 -15.46
N LYS A 201 1.67 5.83 -16.44
CA LYS A 201 1.29 5.85 -17.86
C LYS A 201 0.30 4.73 -18.14
N PHE A 202 -0.56 4.96 -19.11
CA PHE A 202 -1.42 3.91 -19.64
C PHE A 202 -1.56 4.00 -21.16
N SER A 203 -1.86 2.86 -21.77
CA SER A 203 -2.23 2.73 -23.18
C SER A 203 -3.21 1.58 -23.34
N LEU A 204 -4.14 1.71 -24.30
CA LEU A 204 -5.02 0.62 -24.70
C LEU A 204 -4.42 -0.22 -25.84
N SER A 205 -3.31 0.22 -26.45
CA SER A 205 -2.60 -0.50 -27.52
C SER A 205 -1.12 -0.08 -27.61
N PRO A 206 -0.15 -0.96 -27.28
CA PRO A 206 -0.34 -2.20 -26.52
C PRO A 206 -0.98 -1.91 -25.15
N LEU A 207 -1.67 -2.90 -24.57
CA LEU A 207 -2.35 -2.73 -23.28
C LEU A 207 -1.32 -2.53 -22.16
N ARG A 208 -1.23 -1.30 -21.68
CA ARG A 208 -0.39 -0.85 -20.58
C ARG A 208 -1.32 -0.23 -19.55
N PHE A 209 -1.74 -1.03 -18.59
CA PHE A 209 -2.68 -0.61 -17.56
C PHE A 209 -2.41 -1.47 -16.34
N HIS A 210 -2.60 -0.90 -15.16
CA HIS A 210 -2.54 -1.66 -13.92
C HIS A 210 -3.89 -1.52 -13.21
N SER A 211 -4.38 -2.61 -12.64
CA SER A 211 -5.45 -2.54 -11.64
C SER A 211 -4.87 -2.29 -10.24
N PRO A 212 -5.69 -1.84 -9.28
CA PRO A 212 -5.25 -1.62 -7.90
C PRO A 212 -4.55 -2.84 -7.29
N TYR A 213 -5.16 -4.03 -7.38
CA TYR A 213 -4.51 -5.26 -6.89
C TYR A 213 -3.24 -5.59 -7.66
N GLN A 214 -3.15 -5.25 -8.95
CA GLN A 214 -1.94 -5.48 -9.73
C GLN A 214 -0.76 -4.63 -9.23
N VAL A 215 -0.95 -3.33 -9.01
CA VAL A 215 0.12 -2.49 -8.45
C VAL A 215 0.50 -2.95 -7.03
N GLN A 216 -0.48 -3.40 -6.25
CA GLN A 216 -0.26 -3.96 -4.92
C GLN A 216 0.63 -5.21 -4.93
N VAL A 217 0.40 -6.14 -5.86
CA VAL A 217 1.22 -7.37 -5.98
C VAL A 217 2.59 -7.09 -6.58
N GLU A 218 2.70 -6.14 -7.52
CA GLU A 218 3.98 -5.74 -8.11
C GLU A 218 4.88 -5.06 -7.06
N PHE A 219 4.33 -4.15 -6.25
CA PHE A 219 5.05 -3.59 -5.09
C PHE A 219 5.51 -4.70 -4.14
N SER A 220 4.64 -5.66 -3.84
CA SER A 220 4.98 -6.78 -2.95
C SER A 220 6.08 -7.67 -3.55
N ALA A 221 6.09 -7.86 -4.87
CA ALA A 221 7.13 -8.59 -5.58
C ALA A 221 8.47 -7.86 -5.52
N ASP A 222 8.46 -6.55 -5.79
CA ASP A 222 9.65 -5.70 -5.73
C ASP A 222 10.24 -5.62 -4.32
N LEU A 223 9.39 -5.52 -3.29
CA LEU A 223 9.84 -5.59 -1.92
C LEU A 223 10.40 -6.98 -1.56
N ALA A 224 9.80 -8.07 -2.04
CA ALA A 224 10.28 -9.42 -1.75
C ALA A 224 11.65 -9.74 -2.39
N GLU A 225 11.91 -9.19 -3.58
CA GLU A 225 13.03 -9.62 -4.44
C GLU A 225 14.14 -8.57 -4.55
N PHE A 226 13.78 -7.28 -4.47
CA PHE A 226 14.69 -6.15 -4.71
C PHE A 226 14.85 -5.23 -3.49
N SER A 227 14.48 -5.70 -2.29
CA SER A 227 14.82 -4.98 -1.06
C SER A 227 16.33 -4.78 -0.88
N PHE A 228 16.70 -3.72 -0.16
CA PHE A 228 18.05 -3.55 0.37
C PHE A 228 18.36 -4.61 1.43
N HIS A 229 19.64 -4.91 1.62
CA HIS A 229 20.08 -6.01 2.50
C HIS A 229 19.76 -5.79 4.00
N TRP A 230 19.48 -4.56 4.43
CA TRP A 230 19.09 -4.25 5.82
C TRP A 230 17.60 -4.45 6.09
N VAL A 231 16.79 -4.64 5.04
CA VAL A 231 15.36 -4.95 5.21
C VAL A 231 15.25 -6.34 5.83
N PRO A 232 14.52 -6.50 6.95
CA PRO A 232 14.37 -7.78 7.62
C PRO A 232 13.83 -8.87 6.68
N VAL A 233 14.42 -10.06 6.74
CA VAL A 233 13.95 -11.23 5.97
C VAL A 233 12.47 -11.54 6.24
N ALA A 234 12.00 -11.31 7.47
CA ALA A 234 10.59 -11.48 7.80
C ALA A 234 9.67 -10.56 6.96
N ALA A 235 10.11 -9.33 6.66
CA ALA A 235 9.36 -8.42 5.79
C ALA A 235 9.37 -8.90 4.33
N THR A 236 10.52 -9.32 3.78
CA THR A 236 10.57 -9.80 2.39
C THR A 236 9.80 -11.12 2.18
N GLN A 237 9.80 -12.01 3.19
CA GLN A 237 8.96 -13.21 3.19
C GLN A 237 7.48 -12.88 3.30
N SER A 238 7.11 -11.91 4.15
CA SER A 238 5.74 -11.43 4.26
C SER A 238 5.25 -10.82 2.95
N ALA A 239 6.09 -10.02 2.28
CA ALA A 239 5.80 -9.46 0.95
C ALA A 239 5.47 -10.55 -0.07
N ARG A 240 6.28 -11.61 -0.12
CA ARG A 240 6.02 -12.77 -0.98
C ARG A 240 4.72 -13.48 -0.62
N TYR A 241 4.44 -13.66 0.67
CA TYR A 241 3.22 -14.31 1.16
C TYR A 241 1.95 -13.55 0.76
N TYR A 242 1.89 -12.25 1.08
CA TYR A 242 0.74 -11.40 0.76
C TYR A 242 0.56 -11.25 -0.75
N GLY A 243 1.63 -10.99 -1.49
CA GLY A 243 1.53 -10.83 -2.94
C GLY A 243 1.09 -12.12 -3.64
N ASN A 244 1.60 -13.30 -3.23
CA ASN A 244 1.13 -14.58 -3.79
C ASN A 244 -0.31 -14.94 -3.39
N THR A 245 -0.76 -14.54 -2.20
CA THR A 245 -2.16 -14.71 -1.78
C THR A 245 -3.08 -13.90 -2.69
N ARG A 246 -2.73 -12.64 -2.97
CA ARG A 246 -3.48 -11.77 -3.89
C ARG A 246 -3.46 -12.30 -5.33
N LEU A 247 -2.29 -12.71 -5.85
CA LEU A 247 -2.18 -13.34 -7.18
C LEU A 247 -3.04 -14.61 -7.34
N ALA A 248 -3.38 -15.28 -6.24
CA ALA A 248 -4.22 -16.48 -6.24
C ALA A 248 -5.72 -16.18 -6.13
N MET A 249 -6.11 -15.04 -5.54
CA MET A 249 -7.49 -14.79 -5.10
C MET A 249 -8.11 -13.53 -5.68
N GLN A 250 -7.35 -12.44 -5.87
CA GLN A 250 -7.85 -11.08 -6.10
C GLN A 250 -8.01 -10.72 -7.59
N PHE A 251 -7.85 -11.69 -8.50
CA PHE A 251 -7.96 -11.46 -9.93
C PHE A 251 -9.02 -12.33 -10.59
N HIS A 252 -9.74 -11.77 -11.56
CA HIS A 252 -10.76 -12.46 -12.36
C HIS A 252 -10.15 -13.48 -13.32
N ASN A 253 -9.02 -13.12 -13.91
CA ASN A 253 -8.26 -13.97 -14.82
C ASN A 253 -7.09 -14.62 -14.08
N ARG A 254 -6.72 -15.82 -14.57
CA ARG A 254 -5.58 -16.54 -14.01
C ARG A 254 -4.29 -15.77 -14.26
N VAL A 255 -3.58 -15.46 -13.19
CA VAL A 255 -2.22 -14.90 -13.26
C VAL A 255 -1.20 -16.03 -13.26
N ASN A 256 -0.48 -16.19 -14.38
CA ASN A 256 0.56 -17.20 -14.57
C ASN A 256 1.94 -16.72 -14.10
N TYR A 257 1.98 -16.08 -12.94
CA TYR A 257 3.18 -15.59 -12.28
C TYR A 257 3.03 -15.78 -10.77
N ARG A 258 4.14 -16.10 -10.09
CA ARG A 258 4.22 -16.11 -8.62
C ARG A 258 5.50 -15.41 -8.21
N ILE A 259 5.43 -14.68 -7.10
CA ILE A 259 6.59 -14.00 -6.51
C ILE A 259 7.59 -15.06 -6.05
N GLY A 260 8.85 -14.89 -6.47
CA GLY A 260 9.93 -15.86 -6.36
C GLY A 260 10.17 -16.68 -7.65
N GLN A 261 9.34 -16.54 -8.66
CA GLN A 261 9.57 -17.09 -10.01
C GLN A 261 10.15 -16.01 -10.93
N PRO A 262 10.82 -16.40 -12.04
CA PRO A 262 11.19 -15.45 -13.08
C PRO A 262 9.98 -14.63 -13.54
N ARG A 263 10.17 -13.33 -13.71
CA ARG A 263 9.12 -12.43 -14.16
C ARG A 263 8.85 -12.58 -15.66
N PRO A 264 7.67 -12.19 -16.15
CA PRO A 264 7.44 -12.02 -17.57
C PRO A 264 8.38 -10.92 -18.09
N PHE A 265 9.15 -11.23 -19.13
CA PHE A 265 10.03 -10.30 -19.84
C PHE A 265 9.51 -10.09 -21.26
#